data_AF-A0A1Q4ZP62-F1
#
_entry.id   AF-A0A1Q4ZP62-F1
#
_cell.length_a   1.000
_cell.length_b   1.000
_cell.length_c   1.000
_cell.angle_alpha   90.00
_cell.angle_beta   90.00
_cell.angle_gamma   90.00
#
_symmetry.space_group_name_H-M   'P 1'
#
loop_
_entity.id
_entity.type
_entity.pdbx_description
1 polymer ?
#
loop_
_entity_poly.entity_id
_entity_poly.type
_entity_poly.pdbx_seq_one_letter_code
_entity_poly.pdbx_strand_id
1 'polypeptide(L)'
;MERQLYEATAHGSADAVLDVLSRTRLYVLVPRLHADTPGFTAPLPSFHDPATGRTCVPVLTPGMLPPWHPEWVFRRTRLSELALAWPQDRRWLAVNHGTPYAAVVEARTRHHRAWLKADARSGGPQAGRLLTHSGGPLHGPLAHGLALGAHLAVHNGLVWNGLGAVYDDYPTDKARLRSPWGVHHRADYRDTLDSLMRTRLAGRVHEGVLRARSALVTRLGRTPSHEEWSDAVTGPPAAHRADPEDLAEAARSLRLIERYEDLFRAEGFLAPDGRVDTLAAFDHGRAVNVVRLALGARYCEPHEAEQAVLRIGELARRAYGSWADFSLGYCLTRLIHFDGDEGAGLTVQESLAQHRILTQDPMSPYRNIPWS
;
A
#
# COMPACT_ATOMS: atom_id res chain seq x y z
N MET A 1 -5.93 10.91 -12.78
CA MET A 1 -5.79 10.02 -13.94
C MET A 1 -7.07 9.99 -14.75
N GLU A 2 -8.21 9.61 -14.18
CA GLU A 2 -9.53 9.64 -14.82
C GLU A 2 -9.84 11.02 -15.40
N ARG A 3 -9.57 12.08 -14.63
CA ARG A 3 -9.67 13.47 -15.10
C ARG A 3 -8.77 13.76 -16.32
N GLN A 4 -7.52 13.29 -16.31
CA GLN A 4 -6.60 13.47 -17.43
C GLN A 4 -7.05 12.70 -18.67
N LEU A 5 -7.63 11.51 -18.48
CA LEU A 5 -8.23 10.72 -19.55
C LEU A 5 -9.42 11.48 -20.16
N TYR A 6 -10.32 12.00 -19.32
CA TYR A 6 -11.44 12.82 -19.76
C TYR A 6 -10.99 14.06 -20.52
N GLU A 7 -10.02 14.80 -19.99
CA GLU A 7 -9.45 15.98 -20.65
C GLU A 7 -8.84 15.58 -22.01
N ALA A 8 -8.02 14.53 -22.06
CA ALA A 8 -7.42 14.07 -23.32
C ALA A 8 -8.46 13.65 -24.38
N THR A 9 -9.52 12.95 -23.95
CA THR A 9 -10.64 12.57 -24.82
C THR A 9 -11.44 13.78 -25.28
N ALA A 10 -11.74 14.73 -24.41
CA ALA A 10 -12.48 15.95 -24.74
C ALA A 10 -11.74 16.82 -25.77
N HIS A 11 -10.40 16.83 -25.73
CA HIS A 11 -9.57 17.53 -26.72
C HIS A 11 -9.33 16.71 -28.01
N GLY A 12 -9.88 15.50 -28.12
CA GLY A 12 -9.72 14.64 -29.31
C GLY A 12 -8.29 14.12 -29.55
N SER A 13 -7.41 14.16 -28.55
CA SER A 13 -5.99 13.80 -28.70
C SER A 13 -5.76 12.31 -28.40
N ALA A 14 -5.67 11.52 -29.47
CA ALA A 14 -5.39 10.08 -29.36
C ALA A 14 -4.03 9.79 -28.68
N ASP A 15 -3.00 10.60 -28.96
CA ASP A 15 -1.69 10.44 -28.35
C ASP A 15 -1.70 10.77 -26.85
N ALA A 16 -2.47 11.80 -26.43
CA ALA A 16 -2.63 12.11 -25.02
C ALA A 16 -3.40 11.00 -24.27
N VAL A 17 -4.44 10.44 -24.90
CA VAL A 17 -5.16 9.27 -24.36
C VAL A 17 -4.19 8.09 -24.18
N LEU A 18 -3.36 7.79 -25.19
CA LEU A 18 -2.37 6.71 -25.09
C LEU A 18 -1.31 6.97 -24.02
N ASP A 19 -0.83 8.21 -23.86
CA ASP A 19 0.12 8.56 -22.81
C ASP A 19 -0.48 8.34 -21.42
N VAL A 20 -1.72 8.80 -21.18
CA VAL A 20 -2.43 8.55 -19.91
C VAL A 20 -2.58 7.05 -19.67
N LEU A 21 -3.10 6.30 -20.64
CA LEU A 21 -3.33 4.86 -20.49
C LEU A 21 -2.05 4.06 -20.31
N SER A 22 -0.94 4.47 -20.93
CA SER A 22 0.37 3.79 -20.78
C SER A 22 0.93 3.87 -19.35
N ARG A 23 0.60 4.93 -18.61
CA ARG A 23 0.99 5.13 -17.20
C ARG A 23 -0.03 4.58 -16.21
N THR A 24 -1.11 3.99 -16.71
CA THR A 24 -2.29 3.60 -15.93
C THR A 24 -2.36 2.10 -15.78
N ARG A 25 -2.65 1.61 -14.57
CA ARG A 25 -3.08 0.22 -14.40
C ARG A 25 -4.47 0.08 -15.01
N LEU A 26 -4.65 -0.89 -15.89
CA LEU A 26 -5.95 -1.23 -16.45
C LEU A 26 -6.46 -2.52 -15.83
N TYR A 27 -7.76 -2.72 -15.84
CA TYR A 27 -8.40 -3.88 -15.21
C TYR A 27 -9.38 -4.53 -16.16
N VAL A 28 -9.32 -5.85 -16.23
CA VAL A 28 -10.30 -6.69 -16.92
C VAL A 28 -11.08 -7.52 -15.90
N LEU A 29 -12.40 -7.51 -16.07
CA LEU A 29 -13.31 -8.36 -15.29
C LEU A 29 -13.07 -9.82 -15.66
N VAL A 30 -12.91 -10.68 -14.66
CA VAL A 30 -12.76 -12.12 -14.82
C VAL A 30 -13.74 -12.80 -13.86
N PRO A 31 -14.55 -13.78 -14.32
CA PRO A 31 -15.29 -14.64 -13.41
C PRO A 31 -14.34 -15.34 -12.44
N ARG A 32 -14.62 -15.32 -11.14
CA ARG A 32 -13.72 -15.87 -10.12
C ARG A 32 -13.39 -17.33 -10.37
N LEU A 33 -14.38 -18.14 -10.78
CA LEU A 33 -14.17 -19.54 -11.17
C LEU A 33 -13.02 -19.71 -12.17
N HIS A 34 -12.96 -18.84 -13.19
CA HIS A 34 -11.89 -18.87 -14.18
C HIS A 34 -10.55 -18.45 -13.58
N ALA A 35 -10.53 -17.41 -12.74
CA ALA A 35 -9.31 -16.93 -12.10
C ALA A 35 -8.72 -17.94 -11.10
N ASP A 36 -9.56 -18.77 -10.49
CA ASP A 36 -9.15 -19.83 -9.54
C ASP A 36 -8.79 -21.15 -10.24
N THR A 37 -9.10 -21.31 -11.52
CA THR A 37 -8.80 -22.55 -12.28
C THR A 37 -7.31 -22.57 -12.68
N PRO A 38 -6.49 -23.50 -12.14
CA PRO A 38 -5.06 -23.54 -12.45
C PRO A 38 -4.80 -23.75 -13.94
N GLY A 39 -3.85 -22.99 -14.51
CA GLY A 39 -3.48 -23.08 -15.92
C GLY A 39 -4.51 -22.50 -16.90
N PHE A 40 -5.68 -22.05 -16.43
CA PHE A 40 -6.68 -21.43 -17.28
C PHE A 40 -6.47 -19.92 -17.37
N THR A 41 -6.41 -19.42 -18.61
CA THR A 41 -6.42 -17.98 -18.87
C THR A 41 -7.72 -17.63 -19.56
N ALA A 42 -8.60 -16.90 -18.86
CA ALA A 42 -9.83 -16.43 -19.45
C ALA A 42 -9.54 -15.55 -20.68
N PRO A 43 -10.26 -15.74 -21.81
CA PRO A 43 -10.17 -14.83 -22.93
C PRO A 43 -10.60 -13.43 -22.51
N LEU A 44 -10.11 -12.41 -23.21
CA LEU A 44 -10.55 -11.03 -22.94
C LEU A 44 -12.07 -10.92 -23.14
N PRO A 45 -12.80 -10.32 -22.18
CA PRO A 45 -14.23 -10.12 -22.33
C PRO A 45 -14.50 -9.25 -23.56
N SER A 46 -15.66 -9.43 -24.19
CA SER A 46 -16.12 -8.57 -25.27
C SER A 46 -17.60 -8.31 -25.15
N PHE A 47 -18.03 -7.09 -25.49
CA PHE A 47 -19.43 -6.72 -25.54
C PHE A 47 -19.74 -5.98 -26.84
N HIS A 48 -21.00 -6.03 -27.25
CA HIS A 48 -21.52 -5.24 -28.37
C HIS A 48 -22.10 -3.93 -27.82
N ASP A 49 -21.53 -2.80 -28.21
CA ASP A 49 -22.04 -1.48 -27.88
C ASP A 49 -23.24 -1.14 -28.80
N PRO A 50 -24.48 -1.09 -28.28
CA PRO A 50 -25.64 -0.79 -29.10
C PRO A 50 -25.64 0.64 -29.66
N ALA A 51 -24.98 1.60 -29.00
CA ALA A 51 -24.97 2.99 -29.44
C ALA A 51 -24.06 3.20 -30.66
N THR A 52 -22.97 2.45 -30.75
CA THR A 52 -21.98 2.60 -31.84
C THR A 52 -21.96 1.42 -32.83
N GLY A 53 -22.65 0.32 -32.51
CA GLY A 53 -22.62 -0.94 -33.26
C GLY A 53 -21.26 -1.64 -33.22
N ARG A 54 -20.38 -1.27 -32.28
CA ARG A 54 -19.00 -1.77 -32.20
C ARG A 54 -18.92 -2.92 -31.20
N THR A 55 -18.20 -3.96 -31.56
CA THR A 55 -17.73 -4.95 -30.58
C THR A 55 -16.44 -4.47 -29.94
N CYS A 56 -16.43 -4.32 -28.62
CA CYS A 56 -15.33 -3.75 -27.86
C CYS A 56 -14.84 -4.72 -26.78
N VAL A 57 -13.55 -4.63 -26.45
CA VAL A 57 -12.98 -5.21 -25.22
C VAL A 57 -13.06 -4.15 -24.12
N PRO A 58 -13.78 -4.38 -23.01
CA PRO A 58 -13.87 -3.42 -21.92
C PRO A 58 -12.65 -3.52 -20.99
N VAL A 59 -12.12 -2.36 -20.60
CA VAL A 59 -11.17 -2.23 -19.50
C VAL A 59 -11.57 -1.10 -18.57
N LEU A 60 -11.17 -1.19 -17.32
CA LEU A 60 -11.44 -0.18 -16.30
C LEU A 60 -10.14 0.41 -15.78
N THR A 61 -10.16 1.70 -15.44
CA THR A 61 -9.11 2.32 -14.62
C THR A 61 -9.41 2.12 -13.13
N PRO A 62 -8.41 2.22 -12.23
CA PRO A 62 -8.59 2.01 -10.81
C PRO A 62 -9.76 2.77 -10.19
N GLY A 63 -9.99 4.02 -10.60
CA GLY A 63 -11.09 4.82 -10.07
C GLY A 63 -12.48 4.43 -10.57
N MET A 64 -12.57 3.56 -11.58
CA MET A 64 -13.83 3.13 -12.20
C MET A 64 -14.12 1.65 -11.96
N LEU A 65 -13.40 1.00 -11.04
CA LEU A 65 -13.73 -0.35 -10.62
C LEU A 65 -15.11 -0.37 -9.94
N PRO A 66 -16.00 -1.29 -10.30
CA PRO A 66 -17.29 -1.42 -9.65
C PRO A 66 -17.14 -1.90 -8.20
N PRO A 67 -18.22 -1.84 -7.41
CA PRO A 67 -18.25 -2.41 -6.07
C PRO A 67 -17.78 -3.87 -6.05
N TRP A 68 -17.27 -4.28 -4.89
CA TRP A 68 -16.85 -5.64 -4.63
C TRP A 68 -17.99 -6.64 -4.91
N HIS A 69 -17.65 -7.79 -5.50
CA HIS A 69 -18.60 -8.88 -5.78
C HIS A 69 -17.94 -10.24 -5.48
N PRO A 70 -18.64 -11.22 -4.88
CA PRO A 70 -18.03 -12.49 -4.47
C PRO A 70 -17.54 -13.33 -5.65
N GLU A 71 -18.26 -13.28 -6.77
CA GLU A 71 -18.02 -14.13 -7.94
C GLU A 71 -17.26 -13.44 -9.08
N TRP A 72 -16.99 -12.13 -8.98
CA TRP A 72 -16.32 -11.38 -10.03
C TRP A 72 -15.09 -10.68 -9.49
N VAL A 73 -13.98 -10.84 -10.19
CA VAL A 73 -12.67 -10.34 -9.79
C VAL A 73 -12.03 -9.57 -10.94
N PHE A 74 -10.96 -8.84 -10.64
CA PHE A 74 -10.24 -8.06 -11.64
C PHE A 74 -8.80 -8.52 -11.73
N ARG A 75 -8.34 -8.71 -12.96
CA ARG A 75 -6.93 -8.90 -13.28
C ARG A 75 -6.39 -7.58 -13.82
N ARG A 76 -5.28 -7.13 -13.27
CA ARG A 76 -4.55 -5.96 -13.77
C ARG A 76 -3.93 -6.30 -15.11
N THR A 77 -3.94 -5.34 -16.02
CA THR A 77 -3.23 -5.40 -17.27
C THR A 77 -2.65 -4.04 -17.66
N ARG A 78 -1.90 -4.00 -18.76
CA ARG A 78 -1.29 -2.82 -19.36
C ARG A 78 -1.56 -2.77 -20.86
N LEU A 79 -1.37 -1.61 -21.47
CA LEU A 79 -1.48 -1.48 -22.92
C LEU A 79 -0.53 -2.41 -23.67
N SER A 80 0.69 -2.61 -23.16
CA SER A 80 1.67 -3.54 -23.76
C SER A 80 1.21 -5.00 -23.70
N GLU A 81 0.69 -5.45 -22.56
CA GLU A 81 0.16 -6.80 -22.40
C GLU A 81 -1.08 -7.03 -23.29
N LEU A 82 -1.98 -6.04 -23.35
CA LEU A 82 -3.14 -6.08 -24.25
C LEU A 82 -2.72 -6.12 -25.71
N ALA A 83 -1.70 -5.36 -26.12
CA ALA A 83 -1.19 -5.36 -27.49
C ALA A 83 -0.66 -6.74 -27.93
N LEU A 84 -0.10 -7.52 -26.99
CA LEU A 84 0.44 -8.86 -27.23
C LEU A 84 -0.65 -9.94 -27.23
N ALA A 85 -1.65 -9.80 -26.37
CA ALA A 85 -2.72 -10.78 -26.19
C ALA A 85 -4.02 -10.43 -26.96
N TRP A 86 -3.99 -9.42 -27.82
CA TRP A 86 -5.19 -8.87 -28.45
C TRP A 86 -5.86 -9.86 -29.42
N PRO A 87 -7.19 -10.08 -29.33
CA PRO A 87 -7.91 -10.93 -30.27
C PRO A 87 -7.95 -10.30 -31.67
N GLN A 88 -7.63 -11.10 -32.70
CA GLN A 88 -7.48 -10.60 -34.09
C GLN A 88 -8.77 -10.00 -34.68
N ASP A 89 -9.93 -10.43 -34.20
CA ASP A 89 -11.25 -10.03 -34.69
C ASP A 89 -11.81 -8.79 -33.96
N ARG A 90 -11.12 -8.28 -32.93
CA ARG A 90 -11.56 -7.12 -32.13
C ARG A 90 -10.82 -5.87 -32.57
N ARG A 91 -11.56 -4.79 -32.81
CA ARG A 91 -11.01 -3.53 -33.35
C ARG A 91 -10.98 -2.36 -32.37
N TRP A 92 -11.57 -2.54 -31.19
CA TRP A 92 -11.84 -1.43 -30.26
C TRP A 92 -11.58 -1.85 -28.81
N LEU A 93 -10.80 -1.02 -28.12
CA LEU A 93 -10.68 -1.02 -26.66
C LEU A 93 -11.62 0.05 -26.11
N ALA A 94 -12.54 -0.35 -25.24
CA ALA A 94 -13.41 0.58 -24.53
C ALA A 94 -12.92 0.71 -23.09
N VAL A 95 -12.42 1.89 -22.74
CA VAL A 95 -11.96 2.22 -21.39
C VAL A 95 -13.12 2.87 -20.65
N ASN A 96 -13.43 2.40 -19.43
CA ASN A 96 -14.45 2.99 -18.55
C ASN A 96 -15.82 3.17 -19.22
N HIS A 97 -16.21 2.23 -20.09
CA HIS A 97 -17.45 2.32 -20.86
C HIS A 97 -18.67 2.52 -19.95
N GLY A 98 -19.60 3.38 -20.36
CA GLY A 98 -20.78 3.72 -19.57
C GLY A 98 -20.55 4.74 -18.45
N THR A 99 -19.35 5.33 -18.35
CA THR A 99 -19.03 6.36 -17.35
C THR A 99 -18.70 7.70 -18.02
N PRO A 100 -18.70 8.83 -17.27
CA PRO A 100 -18.23 10.12 -17.78
C PRO A 100 -16.76 10.13 -18.24
N TYR A 101 -15.96 9.14 -17.81
CA TYR A 101 -14.53 9.03 -18.14
C TYR A 101 -14.28 8.01 -19.26
N ALA A 102 -15.31 7.70 -20.07
CA ALA A 102 -15.21 6.74 -21.15
C ALA A 102 -14.27 7.22 -22.26
N ALA A 103 -13.41 6.33 -22.73
CA ALA A 103 -12.58 6.54 -23.91
C ALA A 103 -12.61 5.30 -24.81
N VAL A 104 -12.55 5.51 -26.12
CA VAL A 104 -12.50 4.42 -27.10
C VAL A 104 -11.22 4.54 -27.92
N VAL A 105 -10.44 3.46 -27.95
CA VAL A 105 -9.14 3.41 -28.63
C VAL A 105 -9.18 2.35 -29.73
N GLU A 106 -8.68 2.70 -30.92
CA GLU A 106 -8.52 1.72 -32.00
C GLU A 106 -7.45 0.67 -31.66
N ALA A 107 -7.76 -0.59 -31.94
CA ALA A 107 -6.93 -1.74 -31.63
C ALA A 107 -6.66 -2.60 -32.89
N ARG A 108 -6.24 -1.93 -33.96
CA ARG A 108 -5.68 -2.60 -35.17
C ARG A 108 -4.18 -2.84 -34.98
N THR A 109 -3.57 -3.73 -35.77
CA THR A 109 -2.13 -4.07 -35.68
C THR A 109 -1.19 -2.86 -35.61
N ARG A 110 -1.45 -1.79 -36.38
CA ARG A 110 -0.64 -0.56 -36.32
C ARG A 110 -0.73 0.16 -34.97
N HIS A 111 -1.88 0.09 -34.30
CA HIS A 111 -2.11 0.69 -32.99
C HIS A 111 -1.46 -0.13 -31.88
N HIS A 112 -1.39 -1.45 -32.00
CA HIS A 112 -0.65 -2.29 -31.03
C HIS A 112 0.82 -1.87 -30.96
N ARG A 113 1.45 -1.55 -32.11
CA ARG A 113 2.81 -0.99 -32.12
C ARG A 113 2.89 0.37 -31.42
N ALA A 114 1.87 1.22 -31.56
CA ALA A 114 1.82 2.50 -30.86
C ALA A 114 1.65 2.32 -29.35
N TRP A 115 0.84 1.34 -28.92
CA TRP A 115 0.64 0.98 -27.51
C TRP A 115 1.95 0.51 -26.86
N LEU A 116 2.67 -0.40 -27.52
CA LEU A 116 3.98 -0.88 -27.06
C LEU A 116 5.00 0.27 -26.95
N LYS A 117 5.04 1.18 -27.93
CA LYS A 117 5.91 2.37 -27.89
C LYS A 117 5.54 3.33 -26.76
N ALA A 118 4.24 3.56 -26.54
CA ALA A 118 3.78 4.41 -25.45
C ALA A 118 4.15 3.82 -24.09
N ASP A 119 3.90 2.53 -23.88
CA ASP A 119 4.27 1.81 -22.65
C ASP A 119 5.78 1.90 -22.39
N ALA A 120 6.62 1.58 -23.38
CA ALA A 120 8.07 1.66 -23.28
C ALA A 120 8.58 3.08 -22.95
N ARG A 121 7.98 4.12 -23.56
CA ARG A 121 8.32 5.53 -23.30
C ARG A 121 7.89 5.99 -21.91
N SER A 122 6.77 5.48 -21.41
CA SER A 122 6.22 5.88 -20.12
C SER A 122 6.86 5.17 -18.92
N GLY A 123 7.41 3.97 -19.14
CA GLY A 123 7.86 3.07 -18.07
C GLY A 123 6.72 2.38 -17.32
N GLY A 124 5.46 2.55 -17.75
CA GLY A 124 4.29 1.99 -17.11
C GLY A 124 3.83 2.73 -15.86
N PRO A 125 2.94 2.12 -15.06
CA PRO A 125 2.52 2.66 -13.76
C PRO A 125 3.69 2.79 -12.79
N GLN A 126 3.85 3.98 -12.20
CA GLN A 126 4.98 4.31 -11.34
C GLN A 126 4.72 3.99 -9.86
N ALA A 127 5.72 3.42 -9.21
CA ALA A 127 5.84 3.30 -7.75
C ALA A 127 6.21 4.65 -7.10
N GLY A 128 6.16 4.72 -5.77
CA GLY A 128 6.60 5.90 -5.01
C GLY A 128 5.73 7.16 -5.21
N ARG A 129 4.44 7.00 -5.52
CA ARG A 129 3.53 8.12 -5.79
C ARG A 129 2.28 8.07 -4.93
N LEU A 130 1.88 9.22 -4.41
CA LEU A 130 0.60 9.39 -3.74
C LEU A 130 -0.54 9.38 -4.77
N LEU A 131 -1.45 8.42 -4.65
CA LEU A 131 -2.66 8.32 -5.47
C LEU A 131 -3.90 8.32 -4.58
N THR A 132 -4.83 9.23 -4.86
CA THR A 132 -6.10 9.37 -4.15
C THR A 132 -7.25 9.11 -5.12
N HIS A 133 -8.17 8.24 -4.74
CA HIS A 133 -9.42 8.05 -5.47
C HIS A 133 -10.43 9.10 -5.00
N SER A 134 -10.91 9.94 -5.91
CA SER A 134 -11.81 11.06 -5.60
C SER A 134 -13.19 10.62 -5.10
N GLY A 135 -13.64 9.40 -5.41
CA GLY A 135 -14.88 8.82 -4.91
C GLY A 135 -14.72 8.01 -3.62
N GLY A 136 -13.50 7.84 -3.11
CA GLY A 136 -13.23 7.09 -1.89
C GLY A 136 -13.40 7.93 -0.62
N PRO A 137 -13.36 7.33 0.56
CA PRO A 137 -13.39 8.06 1.83
C PRO A 137 -12.23 9.07 1.89
N LEU A 138 -12.55 10.36 2.04
CA LEU A 138 -11.57 11.45 2.23
C LEU A 138 -11.58 12.00 3.65
N HIS A 139 -12.64 11.71 4.41
CA HIS A 139 -12.85 12.21 5.77
C HIS A 139 -13.46 11.12 6.66
N GLY A 140 -13.40 11.36 7.97
CA GLY A 140 -14.00 10.49 8.97
C GLY A 140 -13.18 9.24 9.32
N PRO A 141 -13.71 8.38 10.21
CA PRO A 141 -12.96 7.29 10.82
C PRO A 141 -12.41 6.26 9.82
N LEU A 142 -13.17 5.95 8.77
CA LEU A 142 -12.72 5.01 7.74
C LEU A 142 -11.56 5.58 6.92
N ALA A 143 -11.62 6.85 6.52
CA ALA A 143 -10.53 7.51 5.81
C ALA A 143 -9.26 7.56 6.69
N HIS A 144 -9.41 7.89 7.98
CA HIS A 144 -8.28 7.82 8.92
C HIS A 144 -7.70 6.39 9.00
N GLY A 145 -8.52 5.35 9.15
CA GLY A 145 -8.04 3.98 9.19
C GLY A 145 -7.28 3.60 7.91
N LEU A 146 -7.82 3.92 6.73
CA LEU A 146 -7.16 3.64 5.45
C LEU A 146 -5.83 4.40 5.29
N ALA A 147 -5.74 5.63 5.78
CA ALA A 147 -4.52 6.44 5.75
C ALA A 147 -3.35 5.79 6.50
N LEU A 148 -3.59 4.95 7.51
CA LEU A 148 -2.51 4.20 8.19
C LEU A 148 -1.75 3.29 7.21
N GLY A 149 -2.41 2.79 6.16
CA GLY A 149 -1.80 1.97 5.11
C GLY A 149 -1.04 2.74 4.03
N ALA A 150 -0.98 4.08 4.12
CA ALA A 150 -0.54 4.94 3.02
C ALA A 150 0.94 4.76 2.64
N HIS A 151 1.83 4.39 3.58
CA HIS A 151 3.24 4.09 3.25
C HIS A 151 3.38 3.03 2.16
N LEU A 152 2.67 1.90 2.29
CA LEU A 152 2.69 0.85 1.27
C LEU A 152 1.93 1.22 0.01
N ALA A 153 0.85 2.01 0.13
CA ALA A 153 0.12 2.50 -1.04
C ALA A 153 1.03 3.40 -1.89
N VAL A 154 1.73 4.36 -1.28
CA VAL A 154 2.71 5.23 -1.96
C VAL A 154 3.83 4.40 -2.54
N HIS A 155 4.44 3.50 -1.75
CA HIS A 155 5.52 2.63 -2.22
C HIS A 155 5.13 1.86 -3.49
N ASN A 156 3.96 1.21 -3.49
CA ASN A 156 3.50 0.42 -4.63
C ASN A 156 2.86 1.26 -5.75
N GLY A 157 2.66 2.57 -5.55
CA GLY A 157 1.92 3.43 -6.48
C GLY A 157 0.46 2.99 -6.62
N LEU A 158 -0.20 2.71 -5.50
CA LEU A 158 -1.60 2.30 -5.40
C LEU A 158 -2.42 3.39 -4.71
N VAL A 159 -3.74 3.36 -4.91
CA VAL A 159 -4.67 4.27 -4.23
C VAL A 159 -4.62 4.01 -2.72
N TRP A 160 -4.52 5.05 -1.89
CA TRP A 160 -4.48 4.87 -0.42
C TRP A 160 -5.88 4.70 0.18
N ASN A 161 -6.89 5.40 -0.33
CA ASN A 161 -8.25 5.45 0.22
C ASN A 161 -9.25 4.47 -0.42
N GLY A 162 -8.76 3.39 -1.01
CA GLY A 162 -9.60 2.37 -1.63
C GLY A 162 -9.84 1.18 -0.70
N LEU A 163 -11.10 0.91 -0.38
CA LEU A 163 -11.54 -0.35 0.24
C LEU A 163 -12.62 -0.97 -0.66
N GLY A 164 -12.22 -1.80 -1.61
CA GLY A 164 -13.11 -2.24 -2.68
C GLY A 164 -12.70 -3.54 -3.35
N ALA A 165 -12.96 -3.66 -4.65
CA ALA A 165 -12.85 -4.92 -5.36
C ALA A 165 -11.41 -5.48 -5.45
N VAL A 166 -10.38 -4.63 -5.36
CA VAL A 166 -8.95 -4.97 -5.41
C VAL A 166 -8.12 -4.09 -4.49
N TYR A 167 -6.96 -4.58 -4.07
CA TYR A 167 -5.85 -3.75 -3.59
C TYR A 167 -4.86 -3.45 -4.72
N ASP A 168 -4.29 -4.47 -5.36
CA ASP A 168 -3.53 -4.36 -6.62
C ASP A 168 -4.31 -5.06 -7.74
N ASP A 169 -4.48 -6.38 -7.66
CA ASP A 169 -5.41 -7.20 -8.45
C ASP A 169 -5.64 -8.58 -7.81
N TYR A 170 -6.60 -9.35 -8.29
CA TYR A 170 -6.94 -10.63 -7.64
C TYR A 170 -5.78 -11.64 -7.50
N PRO A 171 -5.06 -12.02 -8.58
CA PRO A 171 -3.96 -12.97 -8.45
C PRO A 171 -2.79 -12.42 -7.63
N THR A 172 -2.46 -11.13 -7.76
CA THR A 172 -1.38 -10.50 -7.00
C THR A 172 -1.75 -10.35 -5.52
N ASP A 173 -3.00 -10.01 -5.21
CA ASP A 173 -3.49 -9.89 -3.84
C ASP A 173 -3.39 -11.25 -3.13
N LYS A 174 -3.81 -12.34 -3.79
CA LYS A 174 -3.63 -13.72 -3.29
C LYS A 174 -2.16 -14.10 -3.14
N ALA A 175 -1.31 -13.75 -4.11
CA ALA A 175 0.11 -14.05 -4.05
C ALA A 175 0.81 -13.33 -2.88
N ARG A 176 0.48 -12.04 -2.67
CA ARG A 176 1.01 -11.22 -1.58
C ARG A 176 0.50 -11.66 -0.20
N LEU A 177 -0.70 -12.22 -0.11
CA LEU A 177 -1.19 -12.87 1.10
C LEU A 177 -0.44 -14.18 1.38
N ARG A 178 -0.23 -15.00 0.35
CA ARG A 178 0.52 -16.25 0.51
C ARG A 178 1.96 -16.00 0.95
N SER A 179 2.62 -15.01 0.36
CA SER A 179 3.99 -14.63 0.73
C SER A 179 4.11 -13.10 0.78
N PRO A 180 4.60 -12.53 1.90
CA PRO A 180 5.26 -13.21 3.01
C PRO A 180 4.34 -13.70 4.14
N TRP A 181 3.02 -13.45 4.08
CA TRP A 181 2.17 -13.63 5.27
C TRP A 181 1.74 -15.07 5.58
N GLY A 182 1.91 -16.01 4.65
CA GLY A 182 1.42 -17.39 4.83
C GLY A 182 -0.11 -17.48 4.88
N VAL A 183 -0.83 -16.50 4.31
CA VAL A 183 -2.29 -16.46 4.33
C VAL A 183 -2.84 -17.18 3.10
N HIS A 184 -3.38 -18.37 3.30
CA HIS A 184 -3.96 -19.20 2.23
C HIS A 184 -5.49 -19.12 2.22
N HIS A 185 -6.11 -18.83 3.36
CA HIS A 185 -7.54 -18.72 3.48
C HIS A 185 -7.97 -17.79 4.63
N ARG A 186 -9.29 -17.70 4.85
CA ARG A 186 -9.92 -16.82 5.83
C ARG A 186 -9.45 -17.01 7.28
N ALA A 187 -9.13 -18.24 7.71
CA ALA A 187 -8.65 -18.47 9.08
C ALA A 187 -7.26 -17.86 9.30
N ASP A 188 -6.28 -18.20 8.44
CA ASP A 188 -4.95 -17.57 8.45
C ASP A 188 -5.04 -16.04 8.44
N TYR A 189 -5.91 -15.47 7.60
CA TYR A 189 -6.12 -14.02 7.54
C TYR A 189 -6.50 -13.46 8.92
N ARG A 190 -7.43 -14.11 9.64
CA ARG A 190 -7.85 -13.66 10.97
C ARG A 190 -6.69 -13.74 11.96
N ASP A 191 -5.92 -14.81 11.94
CA ASP A 191 -4.78 -15.01 12.83
C ASP A 191 -3.65 -14.00 12.57
N THR A 192 -3.33 -13.77 11.29
CA THR A 192 -2.36 -12.74 10.88
C THR A 192 -2.82 -11.35 11.30
N LEU A 193 -4.10 -11.01 11.05
CA LEU A 193 -4.65 -9.71 11.40
C LEU A 193 -4.62 -9.47 12.92
N ASP A 194 -5.00 -10.49 13.70
CA ASP A 194 -5.01 -10.46 15.15
C ASP A 194 -3.59 -10.39 15.74
N SER A 195 -2.60 -10.98 15.06
CA SER A 195 -1.18 -10.81 15.39
C SER A 195 -0.70 -9.37 15.17
N LEU A 196 -1.04 -8.78 14.01
CA LEU A 196 -0.67 -7.40 13.68
C LEU A 196 -1.37 -6.37 14.56
N MET A 197 -2.65 -6.57 14.89
CA MET A 197 -3.36 -5.71 15.85
C MET A 197 -2.76 -5.77 17.27
N ARG A 198 -1.98 -6.81 17.59
CA ARG A 198 -1.21 -6.93 18.84
C ARG A 198 0.26 -6.56 18.68
N THR A 199 0.61 -5.87 17.60
CA THR A 199 1.95 -5.32 17.33
C THR A 199 3.07 -6.35 17.45
N ARG A 200 2.89 -7.52 16.83
CA ARG A 200 3.81 -8.66 16.94
C ARG A 200 4.83 -8.76 15.81
N LEU A 201 4.66 -8.03 14.70
CA LEU A 201 5.58 -8.05 13.56
C LEU A 201 6.84 -7.22 13.81
N ALA A 202 6.71 -6.03 14.40
CA ALA A 202 7.85 -5.16 14.72
C ALA A 202 8.88 -5.79 15.68
N GLY A 203 8.58 -6.93 16.30
CA GLY A 203 9.47 -7.66 17.20
C GLY A 203 9.35 -7.20 18.66
N ARG A 204 9.24 -8.16 19.58
CA ARG A 204 9.08 -7.84 21.02
C ARG A 204 10.33 -7.21 21.62
N VAL A 205 11.51 -7.60 21.14
CA VAL A 205 12.80 -7.08 21.59
C VAL A 205 12.93 -5.61 21.23
N HIS A 206 12.71 -5.25 19.96
CA HIS A 206 12.75 -3.86 19.48
C HIS A 206 11.77 -2.93 20.24
N GLU A 207 10.52 -3.36 20.42
CA GLU A 207 9.53 -2.61 21.20
C GLU A 207 9.92 -2.56 22.70
N GLY A 208 10.53 -3.61 23.23
CA GLY A 208 11.06 -3.67 24.60
C GLY A 208 12.13 -2.61 24.86
N VAL A 209 13.03 -2.40 23.89
CA VAL A 209 14.10 -1.40 23.96
C VAL A 209 13.53 0.02 24.06
N LEU A 210 12.52 0.36 23.26
CA LEU A 210 11.82 1.66 23.34
C LEU A 210 11.01 1.82 24.64
N ARG A 211 10.38 0.74 25.11
CA ARG A 211 9.67 0.75 26.41
C ARG A 211 10.61 0.98 27.58
N ALA A 212 11.81 0.39 27.55
CA ALA A 212 12.84 0.65 28.56
C ALA A 212 13.22 2.13 28.58
N ARG A 213 13.39 2.77 27.41
CA ARG A 213 13.62 4.22 27.31
C ARG A 213 12.47 5.03 27.90
N SER A 214 11.24 4.70 27.55
CA SER A 214 10.03 5.40 28.03
C SER A 214 9.89 5.31 29.57
N ALA A 215 10.21 4.14 30.15
CA ALA A 215 10.22 3.96 31.59
C ALA A 215 11.31 4.80 32.28
N LEU A 216 12.51 4.86 31.68
CA LEU A 216 13.60 5.73 32.16
C LEU A 216 13.22 7.21 32.09
N VAL A 217 12.63 7.67 31.00
CA VAL A 217 12.15 9.06 30.85
C VAL A 217 11.18 9.42 31.96
N THR A 218 10.20 8.54 32.23
CA THR A 218 9.22 8.73 33.29
C THR A 218 9.88 8.81 34.67
N ARG A 219 10.87 7.94 34.93
CA ARG A 219 11.58 7.87 36.22
C ARG A 219 12.53 9.06 36.43
N LEU A 220 13.23 9.49 35.40
CA LEU A 220 14.29 10.50 35.47
C LEU A 220 13.76 11.92 35.24
N GLY A 221 12.59 12.08 34.61
CA GLY A 221 12.06 13.37 34.18
C GLY A 221 12.84 14.01 33.02
N ARG A 222 13.74 13.26 32.38
CA ARG A 222 14.56 13.67 31.23
C ARG A 222 14.87 12.49 30.32
N THR A 223 15.34 12.77 29.11
CA THR A 223 15.90 11.73 28.23
C THR A 223 17.11 11.06 28.91
N PRO A 224 17.17 9.71 28.99
CA PRO A 224 18.33 9.02 29.53
C PRO A 224 19.56 9.20 28.63
N SER A 225 20.75 9.12 29.20
CA SER A 225 21.99 8.99 28.41
C SER A 225 22.04 7.63 27.70
N HIS A 226 22.94 7.50 26.72
CA HIS A 226 23.22 6.22 26.06
C HIS A 226 23.56 5.13 27.10
N GLU A 227 24.43 5.44 28.06
CA GLU A 227 24.84 4.51 29.12
C GLU A 227 23.66 4.08 30.01
N GLU A 228 22.83 5.04 30.45
CA GLU A 228 21.65 4.74 31.27
C GLU A 228 20.63 3.85 30.54
N TRP A 229 20.47 4.07 29.22
CA TRP A 229 19.57 3.27 28.40
C TRP A 229 20.16 1.88 28.10
N SER A 230 21.44 1.82 27.74
CA SER A 230 22.16 0.57 27.51
C SER A 230 22.15 -0.30 28.76
N ASP A 231 22.44 0.25 29.94
CA ASP A 231 22.39 -0.50 31.21
C ASP A 231 20.99 -1.03 31.53
N ALA A 232 19.93 -0.29 31.20
CA ALA A 232 18.57 -0.77 31.39
C ALA A 232 18.18 -1.92 30.45
N VAL A 233 18.80 -1.99 29.27
CA VAL A 233 18.49 -2.97 28.21
C VAL A 233 19.40 -4.19 28.28
N THR A 234 20.69 -4.02 28.57
CA THR A 234 21.70 -5.08 28.54
C THR A 234 22.49 -5.24 29.84
N GLY A 235 22.25 -4.40 30.85
CA GLY A 235 22.97 -4.47 32.12
C GLY A 235 22.65 -5.74 32.92
N PRO A 236 23.35 -5.97 34.05
CA PRO A 236 23.24 -7.22 34.81
C PRO A 236 21.80 -7.62 35.15
N PRO A 237 20.90 -6.72 35.60
CA PRO A 237 19.51 -7.11 35.89
C PRO A 237 18.74 -7.63 34.67
N ALA A 238 19.01 -7.11 33.48
CA ALA A 238 18.42 -7.60 32.23
C ALA A 238 19.09 -8.92 31.80
N ALA A 239 20.42 -9.01 31.92
CA ALA A 239 21.19 -10.18 31.56
C ALA A 239 20.84 -11.44 32.36
N HIS A 240 20.41 -11.29 33.62
CA HIS A 240 19.96 -12.41 34.45
C HIS A 240 18.55 -12.92 34.08
N ARG A 241 17.79 -12.20 33.25
CA ARG A 241 16.38 -12.49 32.96
C ARG A 241 16.11 -12.85 31.50
N ALA A 242 17.03 -12.53 30.59
CA ALA A 242 16.85 -12.68 29.15
C ALA A 242 17.82 -13.71 28.57
N ASP A 243 17.44 -14.29 27.43
CA ASP A 243 18.32 -15.13 26.64
C ASP A 243 19.51 -14.29 26.12
N PRO A 244 20.74 -14.83 26.10
CA PRO A 244 21.88 -14.19 25.43
C PRO A 244 21.61 -13.69 24.00
N GLU A 245 20.79 -14.40 23.21
CA GLU A 245 20.41 -13.97 21.86
C GLU A 245 19.52 -12.73 21.90
N ASP A 246 18.49 -12.72 22.76
CA ASP A 246 17.60 -11.57 22.97
C ASP A 246 18.38 -10.33 23.44
N LEU A 247 19.39 -10.51 24.30
CA LEU A 247 20.26 -9.41 24.76
C LEU A 247 21.11 -8.84 23.62
N ALA A 248 21.67 -9.71 22.77
CA ALA A 248 22.44 -9.29 21.61
C ALA A 248 21.57 -8.55 20.59
N GLU A 249 20.34 -9.02 20.36
CA GLU A 249 19.34 -8.36 19.53
C GLU A 249 18.93 -7.01 20.14
N ALA A 250 18.72 -6.93 21.45
CA ALA A 250 18.37 -5.69 22.14
C ALA A 250 19.48 -4.64 22.03
N ALA A 251 20.74 -5.03 22.22
CA ALA A 251 21.90 -4.16 22.02
C ALA A 251 22.00 -3.66 20.58
N ARG A 252 21.76 -4.55 19.60
CA ARG A 252 21.72 -4.17 18.17
C ARG A 252 20.58 -3.17 17.91
N SER A 253 19.40 -3.46 18.42
CA SER A 253 18.22 -2.62 18.28
C SER A 253 18.46 -1.21 18.81
N LEU A 254 19.06 -1.08 20.01
CA LEU A 254 19.38 0.23 20.60
C LEU A 254 20.26 1.05 19.64
N ARG A 255 21.36 0.46 19.14
CA ARG A 255 22.26 1.13 18.19
C ARG A 255 21.56 1.53 16.89
N LEU A 256 20.68 0.68 16.36
CA LEU A 256 19.92 0.98 15.15
C LEU A 256 18.93 2.12 15.37
N ILE A 257 18.25 2.12 16.52
CA ILE A 257 17.30 3.18 16.88
C ILE A 257 18.03 4.52 16.98
N GLU A 258 19.14 4.61 17.72
CA GLU A 258 19.93 5.84 17.82
C GLU A 258 20.39 6.33 16.45
N ARG A 259 20.98 5.43 15.65
CA ARG A 259 21.46 5.76 14.30
C ARG A 259 20.36 6.35 13.41
N TYR A 260 19.16 5.75 13.41
CA TYR A 260 18.08 6.22 12.55
C TYR A 260 17.36 7.44 13.11
N GLU A 261 17.29 7.62 14.43
CA GLU A 261 16.83 8.88 15.02
C GLU A 261 17.79 10.03 14.71
N ASP A 262 19.11 9.80 14.76
CA ASP A 262 20.11 10.80 14.35
C ASP A 262 19.96 11.16 12.87
N LEU A 263 19.73 10.16 12.01
CA LEU A 263 19.39 10.41 10.60
C LEU A 263 18.11 11.25 10.47
N PHE A 264 17.05 10.94 11.21
CA PHE A 264 15.81 11.72 11.16
C PHE A 264 16.01 13.17 11.64
N ARG A 265 16.87 13.40 12.65
CA ARG A 265 17.25 14.75 13.10
C ARG A 265 18.04 15.48 12.02
N ALA A 266 19.03 14.83 11.40
CA ALA A 266 19.83 15.41 10.33
C ALA A 266 18.98 15.79 9.11
N GLU A 267 17.93 15.02 8.83
CA GLU A 267 16.95 15.29 7.77
C GLU A 267 15.83 16.28 8.19
N GLY A 268 15.84 16.74 9.44
CA GLY A 268 14.84 17.68 9.98
C GLY A 268 13.44 17.09 10.19
N PHE A 269 13.31 15.76 10.21
CA PHE A 269 12.04 15.08 10.49
C PHE A 269 11.75 14.91 11.98
N LEU A 270 12.81 14.86 12.78
CA LEU A 270 12.73 14.74 14.23
C LEU A 270 13.32 15.98 14.87
N ALA A 271 12.64 16.53 15.88
CA ALA A 271 13.16 17.65 16.67
C ALA A 271 14.47 17.26 17.39
N PRO A 272 15.33 18.23 17.78
CA PRO A 272 16.59 17.93 18.45
C PRO A 272 16.45 17.01 19.68
N ASP A 273 15.41 17.22 20.48
CA ASP A 273 15.04 16.42 21.65
C ASP A 273 13.93 15.38 21.36
N GLY A 274 13.49 15.31 20.11
CA GLY A 274 12.49 14.37 19.62
C GLY A 274 13.00 12.93 19.63
N ARG A 275 12.04 12.00 19.79
CA ARG A 275 12.29 10.55 19.82
C ARG A 275 11.06 9.77 19.35
N VAL A 276 11.27 8.52 18.93
CA VAL A 276 10.21 7.58 18.57
C VAL A 276 9.92 6.64 19.74
N ASP A 277 8.74 6.71 20.34
CA ASP A 277 8.45 5.95 21.58
C ASP A 277 7.83 4.56 21.35
N THR A 278 7.39 4.24 20.13
CA THR A 278 6.83 2.92 19.79
C THR A 278 6.96 2.61 18.28
N LEU A 279 7.06 1.31 17.95
CA LEU A 279 7.12 0.78 16.58
C LEU A 279 5.76 0.28 16.07
N ALA A 280 4.68 0.45 16.84
CA ALA A 280 3.35 -0.06 16.53
C ALA A 280 2.78 0.38 15.16
N ALA A 281 3.22 1.53 14.63
CA ALA A 281 2.76 2.04 13.35
C ALA A 281 3.03 1.06 12.19
N PHE A 282 4.14 0.33 12.23
CA PHE A 282 4.50 -0.62 11.18
C PHE A 282 3.46 -1.75 11.08
N ASP A 283 3.12 -2.34 12.21
CA ASP A 283 2.08 -3.35 12.32
C ASP A 283 0.71 -2.82 11.93
N HIS A 284 0.29 -1.66 12.45
CA HIS A 284 -1.02 -1.08 12.13
C HIS A 284 -1.15 -0.73 10.64
N GLY A 285 -0.11 -0.12 10.04
CA GLY A 285 -0.11 0.16 8.61
C GLY A 285 -0.12 -1.11 7.76
N ARG A 286 0.62 -2.15 8.16
CA ARG A 286 0.60 -3.47 7.50
C ARG A 286 -0.75 -4.17 7.66
N ALA A 287 -1.38 -4.08 8.83
CA ALA A 287 -2.70 -4.65 9.10
C ALA A 287 -3.75 -4.11 8.12
N VAL A 288 -3.78 -2.79 7.89
CA VAL A 288 -4.70 -2.18 6.91
C VAL A 288 -4.46 -2.74 5.51
N ASN A 289 -3.20 -2.92 5.11
CA ASN A 289 -2.89 -3.50 3.80
C ASN A 289 -3.27 -4.99 3.72
N VAL A 290 -3.07 -5.78 4.78
CA VAL A 290 -3.52 -7.18 4.86
C VAL A 290 -5.04 -7.27 4.75
N VAL A 291 -5.80 -6.36 5.39
CA VAL A 291 -7.26 -6.29 5.25
C VAL A 291 -7.66 -6.02 3.79
N ARG A 292 -7.02 -5.04 3.14
CA ARG A 292 -7.32 -4.68 1.74
C ARG A 292 -6.98 -5.82 0.79
N LEU A 293 -5.85 -6.48 0.99
CA LEU A 293 -5.46 -7.68 0.25
C LEU A 293 -6.48 -8.82 0.46
N ALA A 294 -6.89 -9.09 1.71
CA ALA A 294 -7.85 -10.14 2.03
C ALA A 294 -9.23 -9.89 1.41
N LEU A 295 -9.68 -8.63 1.38
CA LEU A 295 -10.91 -8.24 0.67
C LEU A 295 -10.78 -8.48 -0.84
N GLY A 296 -9.66 -8.03 -1.43
CA GLY A 296 -9.32 -8.28 -2.83
C GLY A 296 -9.29 -9.78 -3.17
N ALA A 297 -8.74 -10.60 -2.29
CA ALA A 297 -8.64 -12.06 -2.43
C ALA A 297 -9.91 -12.84 -2.05
N ARG A 298 -10.99 -12.16 -1.63
CA ARG A 298 -12.25 -12.79 -1.19
C ARG A 298 -12.10 -13.67 0.07
N TYR A 299 -11.17 -13.32 0.96
CA TYR A 299 -10.99 -13.96 2.26
C TYR A 299 -11.78 -13.25 3.37
N CYS A 300 -12.27 -12.03 3.10
CA CYS A 300 -13.26 -11.34 3.92
C CYS A 300 -14.28 -10.57 3.11
N GLU A 301 -15.41 -10.27 3.77
CA GLU A 301 -16.52 -9.50 3.20
C GLU A 301 -16.32 -8.00 3.43
N PRO A 302 -16.92 -7.12 2.59
CA PRO A 302 -16.75 -5.67 2.70
C PRO A 302 -16.99 -5.10 4.10
N HIS A 303 -18.08 -5.52 4.76
CA HIS A 303 -18.42 -5.04 6.10
C HIS A 303 -17.34 -5.41 7.13
N GLU A 304 -16.80 -6.62 7.06
CA GLU A 304 -15.77 -7.08 8.00
C GLU A 304 -14.44 -6.35 7.79
N ALA A 305 -14.11 -6.07 6.53
CA ALA A 305 -12.93 -5.28 6.19
C ALA A 305 -13.05 -3.85 6.73
N GLU A 306 -14.22 -3.22 6.60
CA GLU A 306 -14.49 -1.90 7.15
C GLU A 306 -14.33 -1.88 8.67
N GLN A 307 -14.96 -2.82 9.38
CA GLN A 307 -14.85 -2.93 10.84
C GLN A 307 -13.40 -3.18 11.30
N ALA A 308 -12.64 -3.99 10.57
CA ALA A 308 -11.23 -4.21 10.84
C ALA A 308 -10.42 -2.91 10.70
N VAL A 309 -10.61 -2.15 9.62
CA VAL A 309 -9.93 -0.87 9.40
C VAL A 309 -10.27 0.14 10.49
N LEU A 310 -11.54 0.22 10.91
CA LEU A 310 -11.96 1.10 12.00
C LEU A 310 -11.29 0.73 13.33
N ARG A 311 -11.22 -0.57 13.66
CA ARG A 311 -10.54 -1.06 14.87
C ARG A 311 -9.03 -0.76 14.83
N ILE A 312 -8.36 -0.95 13.69
CA ILE A 312 -6.94 -0.60 13.55
C ILE A 312 -6.74 0.91 13.72
N GLY A 313 -7.63 1.72 13.15
CA GLY A 313 -7.69 3.17 13.35
C GLY A 313 -7.66 3.57 14.83
N GLU A 314 -8.51 2.94 15.62
CA GLU A 314 -8.59 3.18 17.07
C GLU A 314 -7.34 2.74 17.83
N LEU A 315 -6.75 1.59 17.47
CA LEU A 315 -5.48 1.14 18.07
C LEU A 315 -4.34 2.11 17.76
N ALA A 316 -4.26 2.61 16.53
CA ALA A 316 -3.23 3.58 16.14
C ALA A 316 -3.38 4.91 16.88
N ARG A 317 -4.60 5.44 17.03
CA ARG A 317 -4.88 6.67 17.79
C ARG A 317 -4.47 6.60 19.26
N ARG A 318 -4.49 5.40 19.86
CA ARG A 318 -4.01 5.21 21.25
C ARG A 318 -2.50 5.17 21.35
N ALA A 319 -1.81 4.77 20.28
CA ALA A 319 -0.36 4.60 20.26
C ALA A 319 0.41 5.86 19.85
N TYR A 320 -0.21 6.78 19.10
CA TYR A 320 0.44 7.98 18.57
C TYR A 320 -0.43 9.23 18.80
N GLY A 321 0.22 10.40 18.83
CA GLY A 321 -0.45 11.70 18.97
C GLY A 321 -0.59 12.50 17.67
N SER A 322 0.09 12.08 16.59
CA SER A 322 0.06 12.78 15.31
C SER A 322 0.40 11.85 14.14
N TRP A 323 0.06 12.29 12.93
CA TRP A 323 0.50 11.63 11.69
C TRP A 323 2.01 11.64 11.49
N ALA A 324 2.70 12.69 11.96
CA ALA A 324 4.15 12.78 11.85
C ALA A 324 4.82 11.69 12.71
N ASP A 325 4.36 11.53 13.95
CA ASP A 325 4.87 10.49 14.87
C ASP A 325 4.56 9.09 14.34
N PHE A 326 3.33 8.87 13.86
CA PHE A 326 2.94 7.61 13.22
C PHE A 326 3.86 7.29 12.04
N SER A 327 4.14 8.28 11.18
CA SER A 327 5.00 8.09 10.03
C SER A 327 6.44 7.78 10.42
N LEU A 328 6.98 8.42 11.46
CA LEU A 328 8.34 8.18 11.93
C LEU A 328 8.47 6.81 12.58
N GLY A 329 7.48 6.40 13.38
CA GLY A 329 7.36 5.03 13.89
C GLY A 329 7.39 4.00 12.76
N TYR A 330 6.57 4.20 11.72
CA TYR A 330 6.55 3.31 10.55
C TYR A 330 7.91 3.24 9.85
N CYS A 331 8.53 4.40 9.60
CA CYS A 331 9.84 4.48 8.96
C CYS A 331 10.93 3.80 9.78
N LEU A 332 10.99 4.05 11.09
CA LEU A 332 11.99 3.47 11.97
C LEU A 332 11.93 1.95 11.96
N THR A 333 10.75 1.36 12.17
CA THR A 333 10.60 -0.11 12.16
C THR A 333 11.01 -0.69 10.81
N ARG A 334 10.61 -0.05 9.71
CA ARG A 334 10.94 -0.51 8.37
C ARG A 334 12.44 -0.50 8.12
N LEU A 335 13.14 0.54 8.57
CA LEU A 335 14.60 0.65 8.44
C LEU A 335 15.32 -0.39 9.31
N ILE A 336 14.84 -0.66 10.53
CA ILE A 336 15.37 -1.72 11.39
C ILE A 336 15.14 -3.11 10.77
N HIS A 337 13.93 -3.37 10.29
CA HIS A 337 13.52 -4.68 9.79
C HIS A 337 14.25 -5.11 8.52
N PHE A 338 14.64 -4.15 7.68
CA PHE A 338 15.38 -4.40 6.44
C PHE A 338 16.84 -3.96 6.53
N ASP A 339 17.36 -3.68 7.73
CA ASP A 339 18.77 -3.29 7.88
C ASP A 339 19.70 -4.44 7.44
N GLY A 340 20.65 -4.12 6.55
CA GLY A 340 21.59 -5.10 6.01
C GLY A 340 21.00 -6.08 4.99
N ASP A 341 19.71 -5.97 4.64
CA ASP A 341 19.10 -6.77 3.58
C ASP A 341 19.18 -6.03 2.24
N GLU A 342 20.30 -6.22 1.52
CA GLU A 342 20.48 -5.69 0.16
C GLU A 342 19.43 -6.22 -0.84
N GLY A 343 18.80 -7.35 -0.55
CA GLY A 343 17.78 -8.00 -1.38
C GLY A 343 16.35 -7.50 -1.15
N ALA A 344 16.09 -6.75 -0.08
CA ALA A 344 14.76 -6.24 0.27
C ALA A 344 14.19 -5.22 -0.74
N GLY A 345 15.05 -4.66 -1.61
CA GLY A 345 14.64 -3.71 -2.64
C GLY A 345 14.08 -2.40 -2.09
N LEU A 346 14.36 -2.07 -0.82
CA LEU A 346 13.95 -0.85 -0.16
C LEU A 346 15.16 -0.13 0.43
N THR A 347 15.43 1.05 -0.09
CA THR A 347 16.52 1.91 0.37
C THR A 347 16.07 2.82 1.52
N VAL A 348 17.05 3.29 2.30
CA VAL A 348 16.85 4.37 3.27
C VAL A 348 16.18 5.57 2.59
N GLN A 349 16.68 5.96 1.41
CA GLN A 349 16.20 7.12 0.67
C GLN A 349 14.73 6.98 0.25
N GLU A 350 14.29 5.79 -0.17
CA GLU A 350 12.88 5.56 -0.50
C GLU A 350 11.99 5.67 0.73
N SER A 351 12.44 5.18 1.89
CA SER A 351 11.68 5.31 3.14
C SER A 351 11.50 6.77 3.55
N LEU A 352 12.56 7.58 3.44
CA LEU A 352 12.51 9.02 3.73
C LEU A 352 11.68 9.78 2.69
N ALA A 353 11.78 9.43 1.41
CA ALA A 353 10.97 10.03 0.35
C ALA A 353 9.47 9.80 0.60
N GLN A 354 9.08 8.60 1.03
CA GLN A 354 7.69 8.30 1.37
C GLN A 354 7.21 9.06 2.60
N HIS A 355 8.05 9.20 3.63
CA HIS A 355 7.76 10.07 4.76
C HIS A 355 7.48 11.50 4.29
N ARG A 356 8.38 12.09 3.48
CA ARG A 356 8.21 13.45 2.94
C ARG A 356 6.92 13.59 2.14
N ILE A 357 6.64 12.65 1.22
CA ILE A 357 5.39 12.66 0.45
C ILE A 357 4.19 12.69 1.40
N LEU A 358 4.17 11.82 2.41
CA LEU A 358 3.03 11.74 3.30
C LEU A 358 2.92 12.96 4.22
N THR A 359 4.00 13.52 4.76
CA THR A 359 3.89 14.64 5.70
C THR A 359 3.84 16.02 5.04
N GLN A 360 4.32 16.15 3.79
CA GLN A 360 4.52 17.43 3.12
C GLN A 360 3.65 17.64 1.88
N ASP A 361 3.26 16.58 1.14
CA ASP A 361 2.41 16.75 -0.04
C ASP A 361 1.04 17.33 0.36
N PRO A 362 0.62 18.49 -0.20
CA PRO A 362 -0.65 19.14 0.13
C PRO A 362 -1.89 18.25 -0.03
N MET A 363 -1.83 17.24 -0.89
CA MET A 363 -2.93 16.30 -1.16
C MET A 363 -2.86 15.03 -0.29
N SER A 364 -1.87 14.93 0.60
CA SER A 364 -1.68 13.77 1.47
C SER A 364 -2.80 13.62 2.48
N PRO A 365 -3.23 12.38 2.80
CA PRO A 365 -4.14 12.15 3.92
C PRO A 365 -3.60 12.69 5.25
N TYR A 366 -2.29 12.69 5.47
CA TYR A 366 -1.73 13.11 6.77
C TYR A 366 -1.82 14.63 6.99
N ARG A 367 -2.11 15.39 5.93
CA ARG A 367 -2.35 16.84 6.00
C ARG A 367 -3.83 17.20 5.99
N ASN A 368 -4.68 16.32 5.44
CA ASN A 368 -6.09 16.62 5.18
C ASN A 368 -7.06 15.84 6.09
N ILE A 369 -6.56 14.84 6.83
CA ILE A 369 -7.34 14.08 7.81
C ILE A 369 -6.80 14.40 9.19
N PRO A 370 -7.62 14.90 10.13
CA PRO A 370 -7.18 15.15 11.48
C PRO A 370 -6.82 13.83 12.17
N TRP A 371 -5.82 13.87 13.05
CA TRP A 371 -5.46 12.73 13.90
C TRP A 371 -6.54 12.48 14.98
N SER A 372 -7.05 13.56 15.57
CA SER A 372 -8.10 13.60 16.60
C SER A 372 -9.28 14.46 16.17
#